data_AF-A0A956KEV8-F1
#
_entry.id   AF-A0A956KEV8-F1
#
_cell.length_a   1.000
_cell.length_b   1.000
_cell.length_c   1.000
_cell.angle_alpha   90.00
_cell.angle_beta   90.00
_cell.angle_gamma   90.00
#
_symmetry.space_group_name_H-M   'P 1'
#
loop_
_entity.id
_entity.type
_entity.pdbx_description
1 polymer ?
#
loop_
_entity_poly.entity_id
_entity_poly.type
_entity_poly.pdbx_seq_one_letter_code
_entity_poly.pdbx_strand_id
1 'polypeptide(L)'
;RYGDGGAPVDPGDDTTGDDTTGDDSTTTGDDSTTTGDDSTSTTTGTTGGGDDVEVEVVNDSSWPTGECNTVFVYNVSAAPVTWEVQLTLAGALQNFWNAKATVNGLDATFVGEDYNATIEANGTTSFGFCVNF
;
A
#
# COMPACT_ATOMS: atom_id res chain seq x y z
N ARG A 1 -78.27 15.57 31.87
CA ARG A 1 -77.38 14.45 31.49
C ARG A 1 -76.12 15.08 30.89
N TYR A 2 -74.97 14.83 31.54
CA TYR A 2 -73.56 14.97 31.11
C TYR A 2 -73.21 16.19 30.23
N GLY A 3 -72.46 17.20 30.67
CA GLY A 3 -71.22 17.19 31.46
C GLY A 3 -70.03 17.22 30.49
N ASP A 4 -69.58 18.42 30.09
CA ASP A 4 -68.29 19.06 30.48
C ASP A 4 -67.08 18.26 29.95
N GLY A 5 -66.20 18.80 29.10
CA GLY A 5 -65.49 20.06 29.23
C GLY A 5 -64.00 19.70 29.21
N GLY A 6 -63.28 20.11 28.17
CA GLY A 6 -61.86 19.74 27.99
C GLY A 6 -60.93 20.50 28.92
N ALA A 7 -59.74 19.93 29.18
CA ALA A 7 -58.44 20.60 29.15
C ALA A 7 -57.30 19.61 29.59
N PRO A 8 -56.03 19.91 29.23
CA PRO A 8 -54.92 18.95 29.17
C PRO A 8 -53.78 19.22 30.19
N VAL A 9 -52.70 18.43 30.02
CA VAL A 9 -51.29 18.51 30.50
C VAL A 9 -50.94 17.88 31.86
N ASP A 10 -50.01 16.91 31.80
CA ASP A 10 -48.73 16.89 32.55
C ASP A 10 -47.82 15.75 32.03
N PRO A 11 -46.52 15.99 31.77
CA PRO A 11 -45.52 14.96 32.00
C PRO A 11 -44.32 15.51 32.79
N GLY A 12 -44.25 15.21 34.09
CA GLY A 12 -42.99 15.11 34.84
C GLY A 12 -42.47 13.67 34.79
N ASP A 13 -41.23 13.33 34.43
CA ASP A 13 -39.88 13.73 34.85
C ASP A 13 -39.22 12.64 35.73
N ASP A 14 -37.91 12.50 35.49
CA ASP A 14 -36.85 11.99 36.34
C ASP A 14 -36.33 10.52 36.31
N THR A 15 -35.05 10.46 35.90
CA THR A 15 -33.88 9.79 36.54
C THR A 15 -33.58 8.31 36.26
N THR A 16 -32.55 7.99 35.46
CA THR A 16 -31.10 7.74 35.74
C THR A 16 -30.76 6.25 35.89
N GLY A 17 -29.64 5.82 35.29
CA GLY A 17 -28.89 4.66 35.80
C GLY A 17 -28.30 3.75 34.72
N ASP A 18 -27.03 3.96 34.42
CA ASP A 18 -26.11 3.06 33.70
C ASP A 18 -25.81 1.81 34.54
N ASP A 19 -25.72 0.60 33.95
CA ASP A 19 -24.96 -0.53 34.52
C ASP A 19 -24.74 -1.70 33.52
N THR A 20 -23.55 -1.70 32.94
CA THR A 20 -22.50 -2.77 32.93
C THR A 20 -22.80 -4.28 32.68
N THR A 21 -22.01 -4.85 31.74
CA THR A 21 -21.31 -6.17 31.71
C THR A 21 -22.01 -7.51 31.38
N GLY A 22 -21.34 -8.29 30.52
CA GLY A 22 -21.18 -9.76 30.64
C GLY A 22 -21.77 -10.58 29.49
N ASP A 23 -21.06 -10.92 28.39
CA ASP A 23 -20.00 -11.93 28.17
C ASP A 23 -20.52 -13.32 27.67
N ASP A 24 -19.76 -13.84 26.71
CA ASP A 24 -19.45 -15.26 26.42
C ASP A 24 -20.26 -16.12 25.41
N SER A 25 -19.66 -16.28 24.22
CA SER A 25 -19.28 -17.53 23.48
C SER A 25 -20.30 -18.66 23.21
N THR A 26 -20.30 -19.46 22.12
CA THR A 26 -19.54 -19.72 20.86
C THR A 26 -20.41 -20.73 20.04
N THR A 27 -20.34 -20.94 18.72
CA THR A 27 -19.38 -21.83 18.02
C THR A 27 -19.83 -22.08 16.55
N THR A 28 -18.91 -21.78 15.62
CA THR A 28 -18.55 -22.33 14.28
C THR A 28 -19.52 -22.96 13.27
N GLY A 29 -19.26 -22.65 12.00
CA GLY A 29 -19.47 -23.52 10.82
C GLY A 29 -18.84 -22.94 9.54
N ASP A 30 -17.67 -23.47 9.16
CA ASP A 30 -16.88 -23.22 7.93
C ASP A 30 -17.66 -23.38 6.61
N ASP A 31 -17.33 -22.58 5.59
CA ASP A 31 -17.08 -23.14 4.25
C ASP A 31 -15.98 -22.33 3.54
N SER A 32 -14.97 -23.06 3.11
CA SER A 32 -13.71 -22.59 2.55
C SER A 32 -13.53 -23.31 1.22
N THR A 33 -13.46 -22.57 0.11
CA THR A 33 -12.85 -23.09 -1.12
C THR A 33 -11.99 -22.03 -1.80
N THR A 34 -10.71 -22.13 -1.48
CA THR A 34 -9.53 -21.68 -2.21
C THR A 34 -9.55 -22.08 -3.69
N THR A 35 -9.31 -21.10 -4.55
CA THR A 35 -8.67 -21.23 -5.88
C THR A 35 -7.93 -19.91 -6.04
N GLY A 36 -6.61 -19.83 -5.95
CA GLY A 36 -5.57 -20.72 -6.44
C GLY A 36 -4.62 -19.80 -7.18
N ASP A 37 -3.57 -19.39 -6.48
CA ASP A 37 -2.53 -18.47 -6.93
C ASP A 37 -1.94 -18.86 -8.28
N ASP A 38 -2.00 -17.93 -9.23
CA ASP A 38 -1.09 -17.90 -10.37
C ASP A 38 -0.66 -16.46 -10.61
N SER A 39 0.02 -15.89 -9.61
CA SER A 39 0.94 -14.78 -9.86
C SER A 39 2.32 -15.40 -9.97
N THR A 40 2.63 -15.87 -11.17
CA THR A 40 4.00 -16.19 -11.57
C THR A 40 4.81 -14.87 -11.60
N SER A 41 5.21 -14.37 -10.42
CA SER A 41 6.26 -13.35 -10.30
C SER A 41 7.62 -14.03 -10.42
N THR A 42 7.95 -14.41 -11.65
CA THR A 42 9.33 -14.66 -12.04
C THR A 42 9.82 -13.45 -12.81
N THR A 43 10.61 -12.59 -12.17
CA THR A 43 11.93 -12.18 -12.67
C THR A 43 12.70 -11.57 -11.51
N THR A 44 13.70 -12.32 -11.06
CA THR A 44 14.74 -11.90 -10.13
C THR A 44 15.59 -10.82 -10.80
N GLY A 45 15.16 -9.57 -10.70
CA GLY A 45 16.09 -8.43 -10.74
C GLY A 45 16.85 -8.42 -9.42
N THR A 46 18.17 -8.59 -9.45
CA THR A 46 18.99 -8.37 -8.25
C THR A 46 19.02 -6.87 -8.01
N THR A 47 18.05 -6.38 -7.24
CA THR A 47 17.93 -4.97 -6.92
C THR A 47 18.80 -4.65 -5.71
N GLY A 48 19.83 -3.83 -5.92
CA GLY A 48 20.62 -3.26 -4.84
C GLY A 48 19.85 -2.12 -4.20
N GLY A 49 18.99 -2.42 -3.22
CA GLY A 49 18.71 -1.50 -2.12
C GLY A 49 19.84 -1.65 -1.09
N GLY A 50 20.27 -0.56 -0.44
CA GLY A 50 21.22 -0.66 0.68
C GLY A 50 20.69 -1.57 1.79
N ASP A 51 21.50 -1.94 2.78
CA ASP A 51 21.10 -2.86 3.87
C ASP A 51 19.81 -2.43 4.61
N ASP A 52 19.41 -1.17 4.47
CA ASP A 52 18.24 -0.54 5.08
C ASP A 52 17.00 -0.48 4.16
N VAL A 53 17.13 -0.87 2.88
CA VAL A 53 16.09 -0.74 1.85
C VAL A 53 15.86 -2.05 1.10
N GLU A 54 14.61 -2.49 1.07
CA GLU A 54 14.16 -3.60 0.23
C GLU A 54 13.39 -3.08 -0.99
N VAL A 55 13.42 -3.82 -2.09
CA VAL A 55 12.80 -3.41 -3.34
C VAL A 55 12.00 -4.54 -3.99
N GLU A 56 10.81 -4.22 -4.45
CA GLU A 56 9.95 -5.10 -5.25
C GLU A 56 9.68 -4.45 -6.62
N VAL A 57 9.77 -5.23 -7.69
CA VAL A 57 9.50 -4.78 -9.07
C VAL A 57 8.27 -5.52 -9.59
N VAL A 58 7.28 -4.76 -10.03
CA VAL A 58 6.01 -5.26 -10.58
C VAL A 58 5.91 -4.84 -12.05
N ASN A 59 5.66 -5.81 -12.94
CA ASN A 59 5.37 -5.52 -14.34
C ASN A 59 3.93 -5.04 -14.49
N ASP A 60 3.75 -3.79 -14.93
CA ASP A 60 2.42 -3.21 -15.12
C ASP A 60 1.84 -3.58 -16.48
N SER A 61 2.69 -3.57 -17.51
CA SER A 61 2.32 -3.87 -18.88
C SER A 61 3.54 -4.27 -19.70
N SER A 62 3.36 -5.21 -20.61
CA SER A 62 4.39 -5.64 -21.57
C SER A 62 3.82 -5.79 -22.98
N TRP A 63 4.66 -5.52 -23.96
CA TRP A 63 4.38 -5.67 -25.39
C TRP A 63 5.66 -6.15 -26.10
N PRO A 64 5.61 -6.51 -27.40
CA PRO A 64 6.74 -7.16 -28.06
C PRO A 64 8.05 -6.38 -28.10
N THR A 65 8.00 -5.05 -27.89
CA THR A 65 9.15 -4.14 -27.98
C THR A 65 9.25 -3.25 -26.73
N GLY A 66 8.80 -3.72 -25.57
CA GLY A 66 8.94 -2.94 -24.35
C GLY A 66 8.02 -3.37 -23.22
N GLU A 67 8.25 -2.74 -22.08
CA GLU A 67 7.47 -2.95 -20.87
C GLU A 67 7.49 -1.70 -19.99
N CYS A 68 6.50 -1.59 -19.11
CA CYS A 68 6.49 -0.64 -18.00
C CYS A 68 6.43 -1.41 -16.68
N ASN A 69 7.22 -0.96 -15.71
CA ASN A 69 7.32 -1.54 -14.39
C ASN A 69 7.14 -0.46 -13.32
N THR A 70 6.47 -0.84 -12.22
CA THR A 70 6.43 -0.09 -10.98
C THR A 70 7.39 -0.74 -9.99
N VAL A 71 8.16 0.09 -9.29
CA VAL A 71 9.13 -0.32 -8.29
C VAL A 71 8.69 0.21 -6.93
N PHE A 72 8.46 -0.68 -5.98
CA PHE A 72 8.20 -0.35 -4.60
C PHE A 72 9.49 -0.41 -3.79
N VAL A 73 9.73 0.64 -3.03
CA VAL A 73 10.93 0.81 -2.21
C VAL A 73 10.49 0.85 -0.75
N TYR A 74 10.96 -0.10 0.05
CA TYR A 74 10.58 -0.27 1.44
C TYR A 74 11.77 0.07 2.33
N ASN A 75 11.57 0.97 3.28
CA ASN A 75 12.55 1.19 4.33
C ASN A 75 12.32 0.17 5.45
N VAL A 76 13.18 -0.83 5.55
CA VAL A 76 13.08 -1.89 6.57
C VAL A 76 13.85 -1.58 7.86
N SER A 77 14.46 -0.39 7.92
CA SER A 77 15.18 0.08 9.09
C SER A 77 14.28 0.79 10.09
N ALA A 78 14.81 1.01 11.29
CA ALA A 78 14.16 1.75 12.37
C ALA A 78 14.37 3.28 12.30
N ALA A 79 15.01 3.79 11.24
CA ALA A 79 15.30 5.22 11.05
C ALA A 79 14.86 5.68 9.65
N PRO A 80 14.68 6.99 9.41
CA PRO A 80 14.43 7.50 8.07
C PRO A 80 15.63 7.24 7.14
N VAL A 81 15.36 6.84 5.91
CA VAL A 81 16.39 6.53 4.90
C VAL A 81 16.18 7.38 3.66
N THR A 82 17.28 7.92 3.12
CA THR A 82 17.30 8.45 1.76
C THR A 82 17.61 7.31 0.81
N TRP A 83 16.67 6.97 -0.07
CA TRP A 83 16.77 5.77 -0.88
C TRP A 83 17.53 5.99 -2.19
N GLU A 84 18.23 4.94 -2.59
CA GLU A 84 18.84 4.76 -3.89
C GLU A 84 18.62 3.31 -4.30
N VAL A 85 18.28 3.10 -5.57
CA VAL A 85 17.95 1.79 -6.12
C VAL A 85 18.74 1.57 -7.40
N GLN A 86 19.53 0.49 -7.44
CA GLN A 86 20.27 0.08 -8.63
C GLN A 86 19.59 -1.13 -9.29
N LEU A 87 19.28 -0.99 -10.59
CA LEU A 87 18.61 -2.00 -11.40
C LEU A 87 19.36 -2.21 -12.72
N THR A 88 19.53 -3.47 -13.11
CA THR A 88 19.87 -3.80 -14.50
C THR A 88 18.58 -3.94 -15.29
N LEU A 89 18.38 -3.05 -16.26
CA LEU A 89 17.20 -2.97 -17.10
C LEU A 89 17.22 -4.04 -18.20
N ALA A 90 16.04 -4.55 -18.56
CA ALA A 90 15.90 -5.47 -19.69
C ALA A 90 16.10 -4.80 -21.07
N GLY A 91 16.04 -3.46 -21.13
CA GLY A 91 16.21 -2.68 -22.36
C GLY A 91 16.57 -1.22 -22.09
N ALA A 92 16.52 -0.39 -23.14
CA ALA A 92 16.83 1.02 -23.05
C ALA A 92 15.70 1.78 -22.33
N LEU A 93 16.05 2.51 -21.26
CA LEU A 93 15.12 3.38 -20.53
C LEU A 93 14.47 4.40 -21.48
N GLN A 94 13.13 4.41 -21.54
CA GLN A 94 12.35 5.31 -22.38
C GLN A 94 11.67 6.42 -21.58
N ASN A 95 11.03 6.05 -20.48
CA ASN A 95 10.30 6.98 -19.62
C ASN A 95 10.45 6.55 -18.16
N PHE A 96 10.36 7.51 -17.24
CA PHE A 96 10.36 7.24 -15.81
C PHE A 96 9.63 8.37 -15.07
N TRP A 97 9.15 8.07 -13.87
CA TRP A 97 8.44 9.03 -13.02
C TRP A 97 8.71 8.75 -11.55
N ASN A 98 8.52 9.77 -10.71
CA ASN A 98 8.76 9.74 -9.27
C ASN A 98 10.18 9.36 -8.84
N ALA A 99 11.15 9.52 -9.72
CA ALA A 99 12.57 9.28 -9.47
C ALA A 99 13.43 10.10 -10.44
N LYS A 100 14.67 10.35 -10.05
CA LYS A 100 15.75 10.81 -10.94
C LYS A 100 16.59 9.59 -11.33
N ALA A 101 16.87 9.41 -12.61
CA ALA A 101 17.59 8.25 -13.14
C ALA A 101 18.94 8.63 -13.75
N THR A 102 19.98 7.84 -13.48
CA THR A 102 21.27 7.86 -14.18
C THR A 102 21.50 6.49 -14.82
N VAL A 103 21.81 6.43 -16.11
CA VAL A 103 21.92 5.17 -16.87
C VAL A 103 23.30 5.02 -17.49
N ASN A 104 23.89 3.83 -17.36
CA ASN A 104 25.15 3.41 -17.97
C ASN A 104 24.93 2.07 -18.71
N GLY A 105 24.54 2.14 -19.99
CA GLY A 105 24.15 0.94 -20.73
C GLY A 105 22.79 0.42 -20.27
N LEU A 106 22.76 -0.78 -19.69
CA LEU A 106 21.56 -1.35 -19.08
C LEU A 106 21.50 -1.14 -17.57
N ASP A 107 22.59 -0.70 -16.94
CA ASP A 107 22.61 -0.43 -15.50
C ASP A 107 22.05 0.96 -15.22
N ALA A 108 21.02 1.03 -14.38
CA ALA A 108 20.33 2.26 -14.02
C ALA A 108 20.33 2.45 -12.50
N THR A 109 20.67 3.66 -12.07
CA THR A 109 20.56 4.12 -10.69
C THR A 109 19.38 5.09 -10.60
N PHE A 110 18.42 4.76 -9.75
CA PHE A 110 17.26 5.58 -9.43
C PHE A 110 17.41 6.16 -8.02
N VAL A 111 17.16 7.44 -7.87
CA VAL A 111 17.08 8.13 -6.57
C VAL A 111 15.79 8.93 -6.49
N GLY A 112 15.31 9.21 -5.28
CA GLY A 112 14.06 9.95 -5.14
C GLY A 112 14.11 11.39 -5.60
N GLU A 113 12.93 11.86 -5.98
CA GLU A 113 12.63 13.28 -6.13
C GLU A 113 12.56 13.96 -4.77
N ASP A 114 12.63 15.29 -4.75
CA ASP A 114 12.73 16.04 -3.48
C ASP A 114 11.53 15.79 -2.53
N TYR A 115 10.38 15.37 -3.07
CA TYR A 115 9.17 15.08 -2.30
C TYR A 115 9.07 13.63 -1.82
N ASN A 116 9.87 12.70 -2.35
CA ASN A 116 9.82 11.28 -1.97
C ASN A 116 11.19 10.66 -1.68
N ALA A 117 12.28 11.43 -1.70
CA ALA A 117 13.64 10.94 -1.47
C ALA A 117 13.87 10.34 -0.09
N THR A 118 13.13 10.79 0.93
CA THR A 118 13.21 10.24 2.29
C THR A 118 12.00 9.38 2.59
N ILE A 119 12.24 8.16 3.02
CA ILE A 119 11.22 7.23 3.50
C ILE A 119 11.40 7.10 5.01
N GLU A 120 10.36 7.40 5.78
CA GLU A 120 10.36 7.20 7.24
C GLU A 120 10.56 5.73 7.61
N ALA A 121 10.92 5.46 8.87
CA ALA A 121 11.12 4.10 9.36
C ALA A 121 9.91 3.20 9.08
N ASN A 122 10.13 2.00 8.52
CA ASN A 122 9.07 1.07 8.10
C ASN A 122 8.11 1.65 7.04
N GLY A 123 8.50 2.74 6.37
CA GLY A 123 7.72 3.38 5.32
C GLY A 123 7.95 2.76 3.94
N THR A 124 7.20 3.26 2.96
CA THR A 124 7.34 2.86 1.56
C THR A 124 7.15 4.05 0.63
N THR A 125 7.79 3.98 -0.54
CA THR A 125 7.49 4.84 -1.68
C THR A 125 7.55 4.01 -2.96
N SER A 126 7.13 4.60 -4.08
CA SER A 126 7.23 3.95 -5.37
C SER A 126 7.63 4.91 -6.48
N PHE A 127 8.34 4.35 -7.45
CA PHE A 127 8.62 4.97 -8.72
C PHE A 127 8.30 4.00 -9.85
N GLY A 128 8.31 4.48 -11.08
CA GLY A 128 8.12 3.60 -12.22
C GLY A 128 8.93 4.01 -13.43
N PHE A 129 9.09 3.06 -14.33
CA PHE A 129 9.87 3.23 -15.54
C PHE A 129 9.33 2.36 -16.67
N CYS A 130 9.58 2.77 -17.90
CA CYS A 130 9.33 1.98 -19.09
C CYS A 130 10.62 1.82 -19.90
N VAL A 131 10.81 0.63 -20.48
CA VAL A 131 11.95 0.29 -21.34
C VAL A 131 11.49 -0.17 -22.71
N ASN A 132 12.41 -0.13 -23.67
CA ASN A 132 12.26 -0.68 -25.02
C ASN A 132 13.43 -1.63 -25.30
N PHE A 133 13.15 -2.80 -25.87
CA PHE A 133 14.12 -3.84 -26.21
C PHE A 133 14.20 -4.10 -27.72
#